data_AF-A0A9D3MR32-F1
#
_entry.id   AF-A0A9D3MR32-F1
#
_cell.length_a   1.000
_cell.length_b   1.000
_cell.length_c   1.000
_cell.angle_alpha   90.00
_cell.angle_beta   90.00
_cell.angle_gamma   90.00
#
_symmetry.space_group_name_H-M   'P 1'
#
loop_
_entity.id
_entity.type
_entity.pdbx_description
1 polymer ?
#
loop_
_entity_poly.entity_id
_entity_poly.type
_entity_poly.pdbx_seq_one_letter_code
_entity_poly.pdbx_strand_id
1 'polypeptide(L)'
;MDETPLQQMPHPHIYVERTLALIKPDAVHKADEIEDIILRSGFTILQKRKLQLSPEQCSDFYAEQYGKLFFPSLTAFMSSGPIMALVLARDNCIASWKAMIGPANVSKARETHPHCLRARYGTSDLRNAVHGSESFSAMEREIKFMFPSSVIEPIPKGESAKDYLSRFVNPTLLAGLTELCKWKPADPFTWLAGWLVENNPNKPKVSDVGTTEETQ
;
A
#
# COMPACT_ATOMS: atom_id res chain seq x y z
N MET A 1 30.74 -36.96 28.15
CA MET A 1 29.77 -35.93 28.50
C MET A 1 30.40 -34.61 28.13
N ASP A 2 30.01 -34.01 27.02
CA ASP A 2 29.77 -32.56 26.99
C ASP A 2 28.90 -32.24 25.77
N GLU A 3 27.94 -31.33 25.97
CA GLU A 3 26.67 -31.24 25.27
C GLU A 3 26.78 -30.53 23.90
N THR A 4 26.18 -31.12 22.88
CA THR A 4 25.92 -30.47 21.59
C THR A 4 24.86 -29.38 21.80
N PRO A 5 25.04 -28.13 21.34
CA PRO A 5 24.03 -27.09 21.54
C PRO A 5 22.76 -27.45 20.78
N LEU A 6 21.63 -27.47 21.47
CA LEU A 6 20.31 -27.61 20.88
C LEU A 6 20.11 -26.46 19.87
N GLN A 7 20.20 -26.80 18.57
CA GLN A 7 19.76 -25.92 17.50
C GLN A 7 18.29 -25.58 17.77
N GLN A 8 18.05 -24.34 18.21
CA GLN A 8 16.69 -23.82 18.36
C GLN A 8 15.99 -23.96 17.01
N MET A 9 15.05 -24.89 16.93
CA MET A 9 14.18 -24.98 15.77
C MET A 9 13.45 -23.65 15.64
N PRO A 10 13.45 -23.00 14.46
CA PRO A 10 12.71 -21.76 14.29
C PRO A 10 11.26 -22.02 14.67
N HIS A 11 10.73 -21.25 15.62
CA HIS A 11 9.31 -21.30 15.97
C HIS A 11 8.50 -21.17 14.68
N PRO A 12 7.46 -22.00 14.47
CA PRO A 12 6.61 -21.89 13.30
C PRO A 12 5.92 -20.53 13.34
N HIS A 13 6.50 -19.56 12.63
CA HIS A 13 5.84 -18.30 12.35
C HIS A 13 4.71 -18.63 11.38
N ILE A 14 3.47 -18.61 11.88
CA ILE A 14 2.28 -18.66 11.04
C ILE A 14 2.24 -17.32 10.30
N TYR A 15 2.78 -17.31 9.08
CA TYR A 15 2.69 -16.15 8.19
C TYR A 15 1.28 -16.10 7.61
N VAL A 16 0.45 -15.21 8.13
CA VAL A 16 -0.83 -14.88 7.48
C VAL A 16 -0.53 -13.90 6.34
N GLU A 17 -0.67 -14.38 5.11
CA GLU A 17 -0.50 -13.54 3.92
C GLU A 17 -1.58 -12.45 3.90
N ARG A 18 -1.21 -11.29 3.36
CA ARG A 18 -2.10 -10.12 3.23
C ARG A 18 -2.24 -9.75 1.75
N THR A 19 -3.33 -9.08 1.40
CA THR A 19 -3.52 -8.47 0.07
C THR A 19 -4.25 -7.14 0.16
N LEU A 20 -4.01 -6.25 -0.80
CA LEU A 20 -4.94 -5.14 -1.03
C LEU A 20 -6.16 -5.67 -1.79
N ALA A 21 -7.33 -5.25 -1.34
CA ALA A 21 -8.57 -5.33 -2.09
C ALA A 21 -9.15 -3.92 -2.25
N LEU A 22 -9.60 -3.57 -3.46
CA LEU A 22 -10.38 -2.36 -3.67
C LEU A 22 -11.78 -2.72 -4.16
N ILE A 23 -12.78 -2.02 -3.64
CA ILE A 23 -14.11 -1.92 -4.22
C ILE A 23 -14.14 -0.60 -4.99
N LYS A 24 -14.28 -0.69 -6.31
CA LYS A 24 -14.19 0.40 -7.27
C LYS A 24 -15.43 1.30 -7.25
N PRO A 25 -15.40 2.48 -7.89
CA PRO A 25 -16.50 3.45 -7.81
C PRO A 25 -17.85 2.90 -8.28
N ASP A 26 -17.84 2.00 -9.27
CA ASP A 26 -19.04 1.33 -9.79
C ASP A 26 -19.72 0.39 -8.79
N ALA A 27 -18.98 -0.14 -7.81
CA ALA A 27 -19.50 -1.12 -6.86
C ALA A 27 -19.52 -0.62 -5.40
N VAL A 28 -19.10 0.62 -5.13
CA VAL A 28 -19.00 1.14 -3.76
C VAL A 28 -20.36 1.20 -3.04
N HIS A 29 -21.45 1.34 -3.80
CA HIS A 29 -22.82 1.30 -3.28
C HIS A 29 -23.26 -0.11 -2.83
N LYS A 30 -22.47 -1.14 -3.14
CA LYS A 30 -22.60 -2.54 -2.71
C LYS A 30 -21.50 -2.96 -1.74
N ALA A 31 -20.74 -2.01 -1.18
CA ALA A 31 -19.58 -2.31 -0.35
C ALA A 31 -19.93 -3.23 0.84
N ASP A 32 -21.01 -2.96 1.57
CA ASP A 32 -21.41 -3.79 2.72
C ASP A 32 -21.73 -5.23 2.32
N GLU A 33 -22.41 -5.43 1.19
CA GLU A 33 -22.73 -6.76 0.65
C GLU A 33 -21.45 -7.52 0.24
N ILE A 34 -20.50 -6.83 -0.38
CA ILE A 34 -19.21 -7.39 -0.80
C ILE A 34 -18.34 -7.72 0.44
N GLU A 35 -18.30 -6.84 1.44
CA GLU A 35 -17.61 -7.06 2.72
C GLU A 35 -18.16 -8.31 3.43
N ASP A 36 -19.49 -8.48 3.48
CA ASP A 36 -20.13 -9.67 4.03
C ASP A 36 -19.71 -10.96 3.31
N ILE A 37 -19.61 -10.93 1.97
CA ILE A 37 -19.16 -12.09 1.17
C ILE A 37 -17.69 -12.40 1.47
N ILE A 38 -16.84 -11.38 1.59
CA ILE A 38 -15.42 -11.51 1.93
C ILE A 38 -15.28 -12.22 3.28
N LEU A 39 -15.99 -11.74 4.31
CA LEU A 39 -15.94 -12.29 5.66
C LEU A 39 -16.43 -13.75 5.71
N ARG A 40 -17.59 -14.05 5.09
CA ARG A 40 -18.14 -15.42 5.03
C ARG A 40 -17.24 -16.41 4.30
N SER A 41 -16.35 -15.91 3.45
CA SER A 41 -15.41 -16.72 2.70
C SER A 41 -14.09 -16.96 3.43
N GLY A 42 -13.99 -16.54 4.69
CA GLY A 42 -12.84 -16.83 5.57
C GLY A 42 -11.70 -15.83 5.48
N PHE A 43 -11.92 -14.64 4.92
CA PHE A 43 -10.96 -13.54 5.01
C PHE A 43 -11.18 -12.74 6.30
N THR A 44 -10.09 -12.21 6.83
CA THR A 44 -10.12 -11.18 7.88
C THR A 44 -9.85 -9.82 7.26
N ILE A 45 -10.67 -8.81 7.59
CA ILE A 45 -10.39 -7.42 7.21
C ILE A 45 -9.55 -6.79 8.32
N LEU A 46 -8.26 -6.56 8.06
CA LEU A 46 -7.34 -5.96 9.02
C LEU A 46 -7.50 -4.44 9.11
N GLN A 47 -7.72 -3.81 7.96
CA GLN A 47 -7.93 -2.37 7.85
C GLN A 47 -8.93 -2.08 6.75
N LYS A 48 -9.69 -0.99 6.90
CA LYS A 48 -10.55 -0.47 5.86
C LYS A 48 -10.58 1.05 5.85
N ARG A 49 -10.70 1.63 4.67
CA ARG A 49 -10.83 3.08 4.48
C ARG A 49 -11.60 3.40 3.21
N LYS A 50 -12.55 4.32 3.32
CA LYS A 50 -13.18 4.97 2.16
C LYS A 50 -12.36 6.20 1.78
N LEU A 51 -12.04 6.35 0.50
CA LEU A 51 -11.29 7.50 -0.02
C LEU A 51 -11.69 7.79 -1.47
N GLN A 52 -11.32 8.96 -1.97
CA GLN A 52 -11.43 9.31 -3.38
C GLN A 52 -10.06 9.80 -3.84
N LEU A 53 -9.52 9.18 -4.88
CA LEU A 53 -8.22 9.50 -5.42
C LEU A 53 -8.34 10.58 -6.50
N SER A 54 -7.37 11.49 -6.56
CA SER A 54 -7.23 12.40 -7.69
C SER A 54 -6.80 11.64 -8.96
N PRO A 55 -6.99 12.20 -10.17
CA PRO A 55 -6.45 11.61 -11.40
C PRO A 55 -4.93 11.33 -11.32
N GLU A 56 -4.16 12.23 -10.71
CA GLU A 56 -2.71 12.07 -10.53
C GLU A 56 -2.40 10.88 -9.61
N GLN A 57 -3.10 10.78 -8.48
CA GLN A 57 -2.94 9.65 -7.56
C GLN A 57 -3.34 8.32 -8.21
N CYS A 58 -4.40 8.30 -9.02
CA CYS A 58 -4.77 7.12 -9.80
C CYS A 58 -3.69 6.75 -10.82
N SER A 59 -3.08 7.74 -11.47
CA SER A 59 -1.96 7.51 -12.41
C SER A 59 -0.75 6.89 -11.70
N ASP A 60 -0.40 7.42 -10.53
CA ASP A 60 0.70 6.88 -9.71
C ASP A 60 0.42 5.45 -9.23
N PHE A 61 -0.81 5.19 -8.76
CA PHE A 61 -1.21 3.86 -8.31
C PHE A 61 -1.17 2.82 -9.45
N TYR A 62 -1.56 3.21 -10.66
CA TYR A 62 -1.57 2.34 -11.84
C TYR A 62 -0.34 2.52 -12.75
N ALA A 63 0.78 3.04 -12.24
CA ALA A 63 1.96 3.37 -13.07
C ALA A 63 2.48 2.20 -13.92
N GLU A 64 2.36 0.95 -13.46
CA GLU A 64 2.74 -0.24 -14.25
C GLU A 64 1.88 -0.47 -15.51
N GLN A 65 0.72 0.18 -15.59
CA GLN A 65 -0.17 0.16 -16.75
C GLN A 65 0.10 1.33 -17.71
N TYR A 66 1.07 2.19 -17.42
CA TYR A 66 1.44 3.30 -18.28
C TYR A 66 1.81 2.82 -19.70
N GLY A 67 1.41 3.59 -20.71
CA GLY A 67 1.60 3.26 -22.12
C GLY A 67 0.55 2.31 -22.72
N LYS A 68 -0.33 1.71 -21.91
CA LYS A 68 -1.46 0.93 -22.43
C LYS A 68 -2.59 1.85 -22.90
N LEU A 69 -3.26 1.50 -24.00
CA LEU A 69 -4.34 2.31 -24.58
C LEU A 69 -5.49 2.62 -23.62
N PHE A 70 -5.78 1.71 -22.67
CA PHE A 70 -6.86 1.89 -21.69
C PHE A 70 -6.43 2.69 -20.45
N PHE A 71 -5.15 3.03 -20.29
CA PHE A 71 -4.62 3.67 -19.09
C PHE A 71 -5.30 5.02 -18.77
N PRO A 72 -5.50 5.95 -19.72
CA PRO A 72 -6.19 7.20 -19.43
C PRO A 72 -7.63 6.98 -18.93
N SER A 73 -8.34 6.03 -19.54
CA SER A 73 -9.70 5.67 -19.14
C SER A 73 -9.75 5.01 -17.76
N LEU A 74 -8.75 4.18 -17.42
CA LEU A 74 -8.60 3.59 -16.09
C LEU A 74 -8.41 4.66 -15.02
N THR A 75 -7.49 5.59 -15.26
CA THR A 75 -7.21 6.69 -14.35
C THR A 75 -8.44 7.58 -14.14
N ALA A 76 -9.11 7.98 -15.24
CA ALA A 76 -10.31 8.81 -15.17
C ALA A 76 -11.48 8.10 -14.48
N PHE A 77 -11.65 6.80 -14.71
CA PHE A 77 -12.68 6.03 -14.04
C PHE A 77 -12.41 5.90 -12.54
N MET A 78 -11.19 5.56 -12.14
CA MET A 78 -10.85 5.35 -10.74
C MET A 78 -10.89 6.63 -9.91
N SER A 79 -10.70 7.81 -10.52
CA SER A 79 -10.86 9.11 -9.86
C SER A 79 -12.28 9.68 -9.90
N SER A 80 -13.21 9.03 -10.62
CA SER A 80 -14.58 9.55 -10.82
C SER A 80 -15.46 9.53 -9.57
N GLY A 81 -15.05 8.84 -8.50
CA GLY A 81 -15.82 8.73 -7.28
C GLY A 81 -15.08 7.99 -6.17
N PRO A 82 -15.73 7.79 -5.01
CA PRO A 82 -15.12 7.12 -3.88
C PRO A 82 -14.91 5.63 -4.13
N ILE A 83 -13.83 5.11 -3.56
CA ILE A 83 -13.49 3.68 -3.47
C ILE A 83 -13.49 3.23 -2.01
N MET A 84 -13.63 1.93 -1.79
CA MET A 84 -13.32 1.29 -0.51
C MET A 84 -12.02 0.51 -0.65
N ALA A 85 -11.00 0.85 0.13
CA ALA A 85 -9.76 0.09 0.23
C ALA A 85 -9.81 -0.81 1.47
N LEU A 86 -9.41 -2.06 1.33
CA LEU A 86 -9.36 -3.07 2.38
C LEU A 86 -7.98 -3.74 2.39
N VAL A 87 -7.44 -3.96 3.58
CA VAL A 87 -6.32 -4.91 3.79
C VAL A 87 -6.93 -6.21 4.26
N LEU A 88 -6.83 -7.25 3.42
CA LEU A 88 -7.34 -8.58 3.73
C LEU A 88 -6.21 -9.47 4.22
N ALA A 89 -6.55 -10.44 5.07
CA ALA A 89 -5.64 -11.46 5.57
C ALA A 89 -6.28 -12.85 5.54
N ARG A 90 -5.52 -13.85 5.09
CA ARG A 90 -5.89 -15.27 5.01
C ARG A 90 -4.63 -16.11 4.74
N ASP A 91 -4.70 -17.42 4.98
CA ASP A 91 -3.79 -18.35 4.31
C ASP A 91 -3.91 -18.24 2.78
N ASN A 92 -2.78 -18.18 2.07
CA ASN A 92 -2.71 -17.97 0.62
C ASN A 92 -3.62 -16.81 0.15
N CYS A 93 -3.58 -15.67 0.86
CA CYS A 93 -4.51 -14.56 0.71
C CYS A 93 -4.56 -13.98 -0.71
N ILE A 94 -3.41 -13.77 -1.36
CA ILE A 94 -3.37 -13.18 -2.71
C ILE A 94 -4.05 -14.11 -3.70
N ALA A 95 -3.66 -15.39 -3.70
CA ALA A 95 -4.25 -16.40 -4.58
C ALA A 95 -5.75 -16.60 -4.32
N SER A 96 -6.14 -16.67 -3.04
CA SER A 96 -7.53 -16.82 -2.62
C SER A 96 -8.38 -15.62 -3.06
N TRP A 97 -7.87 -14.40 -2.93
CA TRP A 97 -8.58 -13.19 -3.35
C TRP A 97 -8.72 -13.15 -4.86
N LYS A 98 -7.67 -13.48 -5.61
CA LYS A 98 -7.72 -13.58 -7.08
C LYS A 98 -8.76 -14.61 -7.56
N ALA A 99 -8.83 -15.77 -6.91
CA ALA A 99 -9.83 -16.79 -7.23
C ALA A 99 -11.26 -16.27 -6.94
N MET A 100 -11.46 -15.55 -5.84
CA MET A 100 -12.75 -14.98 -5.46
C MET A 100 -13.23 -13.89 -6.41
N ILE A 101 -12.35 -12.99 -6.84
CA ILE A 101 -12.72 -11.90 -7.75
C ILE A 101 -12.88 -12.39 -9.19
N GLY A 102 -12.17 -13.45 -9.58
CA GLY A 102 -12.24 -14.03 -10.92
C GLY A 102 -11.54 -13.21 -12.01
N PRO A 103 -11.68 -13.62 -13.29
CA PRO A 103 -11.03 -12.97 -14.43
C PRO A 103 -11.36 -11.48 -14.57
N ALA A 104 -10.41 -10.66 -15.02
CA ALA A 104 -10.61 -9.21 -15.16
C ALA A 104 -11.67 -8.84 -16.21
N ASN A 105 -11.78 -9.63 -17.29
CA ASN A 105 -12.83 -9.48 -18.29
C ASN A 105 -14.15 -10.05 -17.76
N VAL A 106 -15.19 -9.22 -17.71
CA VAL A 106 -16.46 -9.56 -17.05
C VAL A 106 -17.21 -10.66 -17.81
N SER A 107 -17.17 -10.66 -19.14
CA SER A 107 -17.81 -11.70 -19.95
C SER A 107 -17.19 -13.07 -19.68
N LYS A 108 -15.85 -13.15 -19.68
CA LYS A 108 -15.11 -14.36 -19.32
C LYS A 108 -15.37 -14.78 -17.88
N ALA A 109 -15.48 -13.83 -16.95
CA ALA A 109 -15.81 -14.11 -15.56
C ALA A 109 -17.20 -14.77 -15.44
N ARG A 110 -18.21 -14.26 -16.15
CA ARG A 110 -19.56 -14.86 -16.17
C ARG A 110 -19.58 -16.25 -16.78
N GLU A 111 -18.79 -16.48 -17.82
CA GLU A 111 -18.71 -17.79 -18.50
C GLU A 111 -18.00 -18.85 -17.63
N THR A 112 -16.86 -18.49 -17.04
CA THR A 112 -15.96 -19.47 -16.39
C THR A 112 -16.11 -19.54 -14.87
N HIS A 113 -16.53 -18.45 -14.23
CA HIS A 113 -16.64 -18.33 -12.77
C HIS A 113 -17.90 -17.53 -12.40
N PRO A 114 -19.11 -18.02 -12.74
CA PRO A 114 -20.37 -17.25 -12.65
C PRO A 114 -20.69 -16.69 -11.26
N HIS A 115 -20.09 -17.25 -10.21
CA HIS A 115 -20.29 -16.84 -8.82
C HIS A 115 -19.22 -15.87 -8.29
N CYS A 116 -18.16 -15.58 -9.05
CA CYS A 116 -17.12 -14.64 -8.63
C CYS A 116 -17.62 -13.19 -8.56
N LEU A 117 -16.91 -12.33 -7.83
CA LEU A 117 -17.35 -10.94 -7.63
C LEU A 117 -17.43 -10.15 -8.95
N ARG A 118 -16.50 -10.35 -9.88
CA ARG A 118 -16.54 -9.67 -11.19
C ARG A 118 -17.72 -10.11 -12.05
N ALA A 119 -18.14 -11.36 -11.96
CA ALA A 119 -19.32 -11.85 -12.67
C ALA A 119 -20.62 -11.23 -12.12
N ARG A 120 -20.70 -11.10 -10.79
CA ARG A 120 -21.87 -10.59 -10.06
C ARG A 120 -22.05 -9.08 -10.14
N TYR A 121 -20.96 -8.32 -9.98
CA TYR A 121 -21.01 -6.86 -9.81
C TYR A 121 -20.38 -6.09 -10.98
N GLY A 122 -19.57 -6.74 -11.82
CA GLY A 122 -18.95 -6.10 -12.96
C GLY A 122 -19.94 -5.85 -14.10
N THR A 123 -19.75 -4.73 -14.80
CA THR A 123 -20.53 -4.32 -15.98
C THR A 123 -19.70 -4.24 -17.25
N SER A 124 -18.39 -3.97 -17.14
CA SER A 124 -17.44 -4.00 -18.26
C SER A 124 -16.02 -4.27 -17.76
N ASP A 125 -15.06 -4.44 -18.68
CA ASP A 125 -13.67 -4.71 -18.31
C ASP A 125 -13.04 -3.59 -17.45
N LEU A 126 -13.43 -2.34 -17.69
CA LEU A 126 -13.03 -1.19 -16.89
C LEU A 126 -13.79 -1.16 -15.55
N ARG A 127 -15.12 -1.35 -15.63
CA ARG A 127 -16.07 -1.35 -14.51
C ARG A 127 -16.33 -2.78 -14.05
N ASN A 128 -15.28 -3.41 -13.54
CA ASN A 128 -15.32 -4.79 -13.06
C ASN A 128 -15.42 -4.87 -11.53
N ALA A 129 -15.96 -3.84 -10.87
CA ALA A 129 -16.25 -3.77 -9.43
C ALA A 129 -15.07 -3.84 -8.44
N VAL A 130 -14.04 -4.66 -8.68
CA VAL A 130 -13.01 -4.97 -7.68
C VAL A 130 -11.59 -5.08 -8.25
N HIS A 131 -10.60 -4.68 -7.44
CA HIS A 131 -9.16 -4.83 -7.68
C HIS A 131 -8.54 -5.78 -6.66
N GLY A 132 -7.50 -6.50 -7.06
CA GLY A 132 -6.65 -7.28 -6.18
C GLY A 132 -5.20 -7.21 -6.66
N SER A 133 -4.27 -7.22 -5.71
CA SER A 133 -2.84 -7.20 -6.02
C SER A 133 -2.42 -8.44 -6.82
N GLU A 134 -1.56 -8.25 -7.82
CA GLU A 134 -1.14 -9.35 -8.71
C GLU A 134 -0.01 -10.21 -8.14
N SER A 135 0.77 -9.67 -7.20
CA SER A 135 1.91 -10.33 -6.57
C SER A 135 2.17 -9.77 -5.17
N PHE A 136 3.06 -10.42 -4.43
CA PHE A 136 3.51 -9.94 -3.11
C PHE A 136 4.12 -8.53 -3.19
N SER A 137 5.01 -8.28 -4.16
CA SER A 137 5.61 -6.95 -4.34
C SER A 137 4.58 -5.87 -4.71
N ALA A 138 3.59 -6.23 -5.54
CA ALA A 138 2.49 -5.31 -5.85
C ALA A 138 1.68 -5.01 -4.57
N MET A 139 1.33 -6.04 -3.81
CA MET A 139 0.60 -5.91 -2.54
C MET A 139 1.31 -4.98 -1.55
N GLU A 140 2.61 -5.12 -1.35
CA GLU A 140 3.37 -4.26 -0.43
C GLU A 140 3.29 -2.79 -0.84
N ARG A 141 3.52 -2.49 -2.11
CA ARG A 141 3.46 -1.12 -2.64
C ARG A 141 2.04 -0.56 -2.57
N GLU A 142 1.06 -1.35 -2.99
CA GLU A 142 -0.35 -0.96 -3.07
C GLU A 142 -0.95 -0.72 -1.67
N ILE A 143 -0.67 -1.58 -0.68
CA ILE A 143 -1.09 -1.35 0.71
C ILE A 143 -0.40 -0.10 1.26
N LYS A 144 0.91 0.08 1.03
CA LYS A 144 1.61 1.27 1.51
C LYS A 144 1.09 2.56 0.87
N PHE A 145 0.66 2.51 -0.38
CA PHE A 145 0.02 3.63 -1.05
C PHE A 145 -1.32 4.01 -0.39
N MET A 146 -2.18 3.02 -0.13
CA MET A 146 -3.53 3.24 0.42
C MET A 146 -3.54 3.49 1.94
N PHE A 147 -2.59 2.88 2.64
CA PHE A 147 -2.42 2.91 4.09
C PHE A 147 -0.96 3.20 4.48
N PRO A 148 -0.48 4.47 4.36
CA PRO A 148 0.92 4.81 4.57
C PRO A 148 1.45 4.51 5.99
N SER A 149 0.56 4.46 6.98
CA SER A 149 0.89 4.14 8.38
C SER A 149 0.89 2.63 8.68
N SER A 150 0.60 1.78 7.68
CA SER A 150 0.58 0.32 7.87
C SER A 150 1.98 -0.26 7.92
N VAL A 151 2.24 -1.04 8.96
CA VAL A 151 3.40 -1.93 9.02
C VAL A 151 3.01 -3.24 8.34
N ILE A 152 3.64 -3.53 7.20
CA ILE A 152 3.49 -4.81 6.49
C ILE A 152 4.64 -5.70 6.93
N GLU A 153 4.32 -6.86 7.47
CA GLU A 153 5.32 -7.88 7.80
C GLU A 153 5.52 -8.86 6.62
N PRO A 154 6.71 -9.46 6.47
CA PRO A 154 7.85 -9.40 7.40
C PRO A 154 8.59 -8.07 7.34
N ILE A 155 8.93 -7.52 8.51
CA ILE A 155 9.89 -6.42 8.60
C ILE A 155 11.17 -6.89 7.90
N PRO A 156 11.76 -6.10 6.98
CA PRO A 156 13.00 -6.47 6.30
C PRO A 156 14.07 -6.91 7.31
N LYS A 157 14.75 -8.01 7.03
CA LYS A 157 15.86 -8.57 7.85
C LYS A 157 17.08 -8.82 6.97
N GLY A 158 18.25 -8.91 7.60
CA GLY A 158 19.50 -9.23 6.91
C GLY A 158 19.89 -8.16 5.88
N GLU A 159 20.23 -8.58 4.66
CA GLU A 159 20.68 -7.67 3.59
C GLU A 159 19.60 -6.67 3.17
N SER A 160 18.34 -7.10 3.06
CA SER A 160 17.23 -6.19 2.71
C SER A 160 17.08 -5.02 3.68
N ALA A 161 17.31 -5.25 4.98
CA ALA A 161 17.31 -4.20 5.99
C ALA A 161 18.52 -3.28 5.85
N LYS A 162 19.71 -3.84 5.59
CA LYS A 162 20.93 -3.07 5.37
C LYS A 162 20.82 -2.16 4.15
N ASP A 163 20.26 -2.66 3.05
CA ASP A 163 20.05 -1.91 1.81
C ASP A 163 19.04 -0.79 2.01
N TYR A 164 17.95 -1.05 2.74
CA TYR A 164 16.98 0.00 3.06
C TYR A 164 17.62 1.11 3.91
N LEU A 165 18.35 0.73 4.97
CA LEU A 165 19.04 1.69 5.84
C LEU A 165 20.08 2.49 5.06
N SER A 166 20.92 1.84 4.26
CA SER A 166 21.97 2.50 3.49
C SER A 166 21.41 3.50 2.47
N ARG A 167 20.29 3.16 1.83
CA ARG A 167 19.70 3.97 0.77
C ARG A 167 18.82 5.11 1.28
N PHE A 168 18.06 4.89 2.34
CA PHE A 168 16.98 5.80 2.73
C PHE A 168 17.15 6.45 4.11
N VAL A 169 17.94 5.86 5.01
CA VAL A 169 18.05 6.33 6.41
C VAL A 169 19.43 6.91 6.70
N ASN A 170 20.48 6.14 6.41
CA ASN A 170 21.86 6.46 6.76
C ASN A 170 22.34 7.80 6.20
N PRO A 171 22.03 8.22 4.96
CA PRO A 171 22.54 9.50 4.43
C PRO A 171 22.10 10.70 5.29
N THR A 172 20.82 10.78 5.64
CA THR A 172 20.27 11.87 6.45
C THR A 172 20.66 11.71 7.92
N LEU A 173 20.62 10.49 8.45
CA LEU A 173 20.98 10.24 9.85
C LEU A 173 22.45 10.56 10.13
N LEU A 174 23.36 10.15 9.25
CA LEU A 174 24.79 10.42 9.39
C LEU A 174 25.08 11.92 9.35
N ALA A 175 24.42 12.67 8.46
CA ALA A 175 24.53 14.12 8.40
C ALA A 175 24.06 14.78 9.71
N GLY A 176 22.90 14.36 10.24
CA GLY A 176 22.38 14.88 11.51
C GLY A 176 23.27 14.55 12.70
N LEU A 177 23.79 13.32 12.78
CA LEU A 177 24.75 12.91 13.82
C LEU A 177 26.06 13.69 13.72
N THR A 178 26.52 13.99 12.49
CA THR A 178 27.71 14.80 12.26
C THR A 178 27.51 16.22 12.79
N GLU A 179 26.36 16.84 12.52
CA GLU A 179 26.04 18.18 13.05
C GLU A 179 25.85 18.15 14.57
N LEU A 180 25.20 17.12 15.11
CA LEU A 180 25.04 16.95 16.55
C LEU A 180 26.39 16.93 17.28
N CYS A 181 27.38 16.22 16.74
CA CYS A 181 28.74 16.17 17.29
C CYS A 181 29.47 17.52 17.24
N LYS A 182 29.17 18.36 16.25
CA LYS A 182 29.74 19.72 16.13
C LYS A 182 29.13 20.67 17.15
N TRP A 183 27.80 20.67 17.29
CA TRP A 183 27.07 21.66 18.07
C TRP A 183 26.90 21.30 19.55
N LYS A 184 26.94 20.02 19.90
CA LYS A 184 26.84 19.50 21.28
C LYS A 184 25.75 20.20 22.12
N PRO A 185 24.49 20.22 21.64
CA PRO A 185 23.38 20.84 22.35
C PRO A 185 23.15 20.17 23.72
N ALA A 186 22.53 20.92 24.65
CA ALA A 186 22.23 20.42 25.99
C ALA A 186 21.26 19.22 25.98
N ASP A 187 20.36 19.14 24.99
CA ASP A 187 19.51 17.98 24.73
C ASP A 187 19.78 17.42 23.32
N PRO A 188 20.71 16.47 23.19
CA PRO A 188 21.07 15.85 21.91
C PRO A 188 19.93 15.13 21.21
N PHE A 189 19.00 14.52 21.96
CA PHE A 189 17.93 13.71 21.38
C PHE A 189 16.86 14.59 20.74
N THR A 190 16.38 15.59 21.49
CA THR A 190 15.37 16.53 20.98
C THR A 190 15.93 17.35 19.83
N TRP A 191 17.19 17.78 19.93
CA TRP A 191 17.85 18.52 18.86
C TRP A 191 17.99 17.69 17.58
N LEU A 192 18.47 16.45 17.68
CA LEU A 192 18.61 15.58 16.50
C LEU A 192 17.26 15.24 15.88
N ALA A 193 16.23 15.01 16.70
CA ALA A 193 14.87 14.79 16.21
C ALA A 193 14.35 16.00 15.41
N GLY A 194 14.51 17.22 15.94
CA GLY A 194 14.18 18.46 15.24
C GLY A 194 14.94 18.60 13.92
N TRP A 195 16.27 18.40 13.97
CA TRP A 195 17.14 18.46 12.80
C TRP A 195 16.71 17.49 11.71
N LEU A 196 16.37 16.24 12.07
CA LEU A 196 15.91 15.21 11.11
C LEU A 196 14.56 15.57 10.49
N VAL A 197 13.64 16.17 11.26
CA VAL A 197 12.35 16.64 10.74
C VAL A 197 12.53 17.77 9.74
N GLU A 198 13.43 18.71 10.01
CA GLU A 198 13.75 19.85 9.14
C GLU A 198 14.50 19.43 7.88
N ASN A 199 15.36 18.41 7.97
CA ASN A 199 16.21 17.93 6.88
C ASN A 199 15.69 16.63 6.24
N ASN A 200 14.40 16.32 6.39
CA ASN A 200 13.80 15.14 5.79
C ASN A 200 13.76 15.28 4.26
N PRO A 201 14.48 14.45 3.49
CA PRO A 201 14.52 14.55 2.02
C PRO A 201 13.17 14.23 1.36
N ASN A 202 12.24 13.61 2.09
CA ASN A 202 10.92 13.23 1.58
C ASN A 202 9.84 14.27 1.89
N LYS A 203 10.16 15.35 2.62
CA LYS A 203 9.21 16.42 2.91
C LYS A 203 9.40 17.56 1.90
N PRO A 204 8.35 17.99 1.19
CA PRO A 204 8.46 19.14 0.30
C PRO A 204 8.84 20.40 1.10
N LYS A 205 9.85 21.13 0.63
CA LYS A 205 10.23 22.43 1.19
C LYS A 205 9.32 23.49 0.60
N VAL A 206 8.35 23.97 1.39
CA VAL A 206 7.56 25.15 1.00
C VAL A 206 8.47 26.36 1.23
N SER A 207 8.94 26.97 0.13
CA SER A 207 9.54 28.29 0.20
C SER A 207 8.39 29.31 0.26
N ASP A 208 8.22 29.98 1.40
CA ASP A 208 7.41 31.20 1.45
C ASP A 208 8.12 32.25 0.59
N VAL A 209 7.70 32.36 -0.68
CA VAL A 209 8.05 33.50 -1.50
C VAL A 209 7.26 34.68 -0.94
N GLY A 210 7.98 35.54 -0.23
CA GLY A 210 7.43 36.69 0.48
C GLY A 210 6.51 37.53 -0.39
N THR A 211 5.38 37.90 0.20
CA THR A 211 4.51 38.98 -0.25
C THR A 211 5.35 40.26 -0.24
N THR A 212 5.86 40.69 -1.39
CA THR A 212 6.40 42.05 -1.52
C THR A 212 5.24 43.01 -1.38
N GLU A 213 5.27 43.77 -0.29
CA GLU A 213 4.44 44.96 -0.08
C GLU A 213 4.62 45.92 -1.25
N GLU A 214 3.54 46.16 -2.00
CA GLU A 214 3.42 47.36 -2.83
C GLU A 214 3.29 48.55 -1.87
N THR A 215 4.37 49.31 -1.72
CA THR A 215 4.32 50.64 -1.13
C THR A 215 4.01 51.63 -2.25
N GLN A 216 3.07 52.53 -1.97
CA GLN A 216 2.57 53.63 -2.80
C GLN A 216 3.66 54.51 -3.43
#